data_AF-G4TR60-F1
#
_entry.id   AF-G4TR60-F1
#
_cell.length_a   1.000
_cell.length_b   1.000
_cell.length_c   1.000
_cell.angle_alpha   90.00
_cell.angle_beta   90.00
_cell.angle_gamma   90.00
#
_symmetry.space_group_name_H-M   'P 1'
#
loop_
_entity.id
_entity.type
_entity.pdbx_description
1 polymer ?
#
loop_
_entity_poly.entity_id
_entity_poly.type
_entity_poly.pdbx_seq_one_letter_code
_entity_poly.pdbx_strand_id
1 'polypeptide(L)'
;MSASIGAYIRPSRLPFTNGEYSELPTGPKFQQKSTARSRKLVKWCFLPAFGLLFLWWFTKDAFKAPPTPEPVKDLDPFEKCEQAIEEAHIPSLEEITSLQSVTTAVAGASGGSKHPPAWTDPAKWAKIITPDELMERVEKGEHLAPRILHQSWKTTMLPDRFQRWSKLWQTMLDETWLYVLWTDADNRKLVQKYFPDYLKSYDLLPREIYRADMVRNMYMHKFGGVYADLDLVPLTRLQESIPILTHNTSPPIPIIYLGHMGDDNYAHSIPNAFMISSTPGHPFWKIPLDFVKEHQLDDEYNAQPEGLTGPVALRTSLRKWLKETEQREGNNTFAEVRVLPNERIYPFSWYDSPLFHHCLCRPHSPFFNETRCHYAFPEAWTITYWTHSWGF
;
A
#
# COMPACT_ATOMS: atom_id res chain seq x y z
N MET A 1 2.35 29.87 -47.84
CA MET A 1 1.70 28.62 -48.25
C MET A 1 2.21 27.54 -47.29
N SER A 2 1.49 26.75 -46.51
CA SER A 2 0.08 26.41 -46.25
C SER A 2 0.16 25.65 -44.90
N ALA A 3 -0.41 26.12 -43.78
CA ALA A 3 -1.76 25.91 -43.24
C ALA A 3 -2.04 24.53 -42.57
N SER A 4 -2.85 24.61 -41.49
CA SER A 4 -3.47 23.60 -40.60
C SER A 4 -2.60 23.08 -39.44
N ILE A 5 -2.77 23.41 -38.14
CA ILE A 5 -3.89 23.78 -37.24
C ILE A 5 -4.99 22.71 -37.15
N GLY A 6 -4.84 21.78 -36.20
CA GLY A 6 -5.91 20.95 -35.64
C GLY A 6 -6.12 21.32 -34.17
N ALA A 7 -7.27 21.91 -33.86
CA ALA A 7 -7.68 22.36 -32.54
C ALA A 7 -8.09 21.18 -31.66
N TYR A 8 -7.50 21.08 -30.46
CA TYR A 8 -8.03 20.25 -29.37
C TYR A 8 -9.06 21.06 -28.59
N ILE A 9 -10.32 20.61 -28.65
CA ILE A 9 -11.44 21.20 -27.90
C ILE A 9 -11.36 20.70 -26.46
N ARG A 10 -11.22 21.64 -25.51
CA ARG A 10 -11.40 21.44 -24.06
C ARG A 10 -12.89 21.19 -23.76
N PRO A 11 -13.25 20.21 -22.91
CA PRO A 11 -14.54 20.24 -22.23
C PRO A 11 -14.52 21.34 -21.16
N SER A 12 -15.45 22.28 -21.31
CA SER A 12 -15.71 23.39 -20.42
C SER A 12 -16.23 22.93 -19.05
N ARG A 13 -15.74 23.58 -18.00
CA ARG A 13 -16.40 23.68 -16.69
C ARG A 13 -17.80 24.26 -16.88
N LEU A 14 -18.81 23.63 -16.32
CA LEU A 14 -20.09 24.27 -16.01
C LEU A 14 -20.43 24.02 -14.53
N PRO A 15 -21.10 24.99 -13.87
CA PRO A 15 -21.25 25.05 -12.43
C PRO A 15 -22.41 24.16 -11.95
N PHE A 16 -22.22 23.49 -10.81
CA PHE A 16 -23.32 22.84 -10.10
C PHE A 16 -24.10 23.88 -9.31
N THR A 17 -25.38 24.05 -9.66
CA THR A 17 -26.40 24.71 -8.83
C THR A 17 -27.46 23.68 -8.44
N ASN A 18 -27.89 23.77 -7.19
CA ASN A 18 -28.95 23.04 -6.48
C ASN A 18 -30.09 22.44 -7.32
N GLY A 19 -30.53 21.23 -6.96
CA GLY A 19 -31.87 20.73 -7.31
C GLY A 19 -32.03 19.21 -7.28
N GLU A 20 -32.61 18.72 -6.18
CA GLU A 20 -33.56 17.60 -6.05
C GLU A 20 -33.26 16.20 -6.64
N TYR A 21 -33.34 15.21 -5.75
CA TYR A 21 -33.40 13.78 -6.01
C TYR A 21 -34.61 13.38 -6.86
N SER A 22 -34.41 12.42 -7.77
CA SER A 22 -35.46 11.47 -8.15
C SER A 22 -34.85 10.08 -8.34
N GLU A 23 -35.34 9.12 -7.53
CA GLU A 23 -35.07 7.69 -7.67
C GLU A 23 -35.75 7.14 -8.93
N LEU A 24 -35.08 6.23 -9.64
CA LEU A 24 -35.73 5.33 -10.61
C LEU A 24 -35.30 3.87 -10.37
N PRO A 25 -36.18 2.90 -10.65
CA PRO A 25 -36.27 1.66 -9.88
C PRO A 25 -35.50 0.47 -10.50
N THR A 26 -34.93 -0.35 -9.61
CA THR A 26 -34.71 -1.81 -9.72
C THR A 26 -34.13 -2.36 -11.03
N GLY A 27 -32.80 -2.52 -11.08
CA GLY A 27 -32.10 -3.42 -11.99
C GLY A 27 -32.13 -4.90 -11.54
N PRO A 28 -31.94 -5.87 -12.45
CA PRO A 28 -32.34 -7.26 -12.21
C PRO A 28 -31.39 -8.01 -11.27
N LYS A 29 -31.99 -8.76 -10.32
CA LYS A 29 -31.31 -9.72 -9.44
C LYS A 29 -30.89 -10.95 -10.23
N PHE A 30 -29.60 -11.32 -10.17
CA PHE A 30 -29.13 -12.60 -10.68
C PHE A 30 -29.45 -13.71 -9.67
N GLN A 31 -30.37 -14.61 -10.04
CA GLN A 31 -30.56 -15.88 -9.35
C GLN A 31 -29.56 -16.91 -9.87
N GLN A 32 -28.82 -17.51 -8.94
CA GLN A 32 -28.05 -18.72 -9.13
C GLN A 32 -29.02 -19.89 -9.36
N LYS A 33 -28.94 -20.59 -10.50
CA LYS A 33 -29.53 -21.93 -10.65
C LYS A 33 -28.65 -22.87 -11.46
N SER A 34 -28.41 -24.01 -10.83
CA SER A 34 -27.87 -25.23 -11.39
C SER A 34 -28.84 -25.93 -12.36
N THR A 35 -28.26 -26.82 -13.15
CA THR A 35 -28.84 -27.99 -13.85
C THR A 35 -29.16 -27.88 -15.35
N ALA A 36 -28.90 -29.03 -15.96
CA ALA A 36 -28.77 -29.33 -17.37
C ALA A 36 -30.10 -29.43 -18.14
N ARG A 37 -29.90 -29.56 -19.46
CA ARG A 37 -30.77 -30.03 -20.55
C ARG A 37 -31.35 -28.95 -21.46
N SER A 38 -30.95 -29.12 -22.72
CA SER A 38 -31.46 -28.46 -23.90
C SER A 38 -32.96 -28.69 -24.08
N ARG A 39 -33.66 -27.65 -24.55
CA ARG A 39 -34.83 -27.75 -25.42
C ARG A 39 -35.00 -26.41 -26.14
N LYS A 40 -34.94 -26.47 -27.47
CA LYS A 40 -35.23 -25.34 -28.37
C LYS A 40 -36.70 -24.95 -28.22
N LEU A 41 -36.98 -23.68 -27.97
CA LEU A 41 -38.32 -23.09 -28.03
C LEU A 41 -38.26 -21.94 -29.03
N VAL A 42 -38.79 -22.18 -30.22
CA VAL A 42 -39.04 -21.16 -31.24
C VAL A 42 -40.31 -20.43 -30.82
N LYS A 43 -40.20 -19.17 -30.41
CA LYS A 43 -41.35 -18.30 -30.21
C LYS A 43 -41.66 -17.57 -31.52
N TRP A 44 -42.85 -17.81 -32.04
CA TRP A 44 -43.46 -17.07 -33.12
C TRP A 44 -43.99 -15.74 -32.58
N CYS A 45 -43.60 -14.61 -33.19
CA CYS A 45 -44.31 -13.34 -33.06
C CYS A 45 -45.15 -13.13 -34.32
N PHE A 46 -46.47 -13.21 -34.17
CA PHE A 46 -47.42 -12.69 -35.13
C PHE A 46 -47.54 -11.17 -34.92
N LEU A 47 -47.24 -10.39 -35.95
CA LEU A 47 -47.66 -8.98 -36.07
C LEU A 47 -48.45 -8.86 -37.38
N PRO A 48 -49.63 -8.23 -37.39
CA PRO A 48 -50.40 -8.04 -38.61
C PRO A 48 -49.92 -6.80 -39.37
N ALA A 49 -49.96 -6.92 -40.70
CA ALA A 49 -50.01 -5.86 -41.70
C ALA A 49 -48.85 -4.84 -41.73
N PHE A 50 -47.87 -5.07 -42.61
CA PHE A 50 -47.67 -4.30 -43.85
C PHE A 50 -46.57 -5.01 -44.65
N GLY A 51 -46.84 -5.21 -45.94
CA GLY A 51 -46.03 -6.06 -46.81
C GLY A 51 -44.64 -5.49 -47.09
N LEU A 52 -43.67 -6.40 -47.18
CA LEU A 52 -42.67 -6.47 -48.25
C LEU A 52 -41.88 -7.78 -48.05
N LEU A 53 -42.12 -8.74 -48.94
CA LEU A 53 -41.32 -9.95 -49.08
C LEU A 53 -39.92 -9.57 -49.55
N PHE A 54 -38.90 -9.83 -48.75
CA PHE A 54 -37.55 -10.10 -49.24
C PHE A 54 -37.18 -11.53 -48.88
N LEU A 55 -37.23 -12.42 -49.87
CA LEU A 55 -36.57 -13.73 -49.79
C LEU A 55 -35.06 -13.48 -49.71
N TRP A 56 -34.44 -13.92 -48.63
CA TRP A 56 -32.99 -14.13 -48.59
C TRP A 56 -32.71 -15.63 -48.62
N TRP A 57 -32.06 -16.05 -49.69
CA TRP A 57 -31.64 -17.40 -50.00
C TRP A 57 -30.49 -17.77 -49.05
N PHE A 58 -30.70 -18.69 -48.12
CA PHE A 58 -29.61 -19.24 -47.31
C PHE A 58 -28.74 -20.17 -48.17
N THR A 59 -27.55 -19.72 -48.55
CA THR A 59 -26.46 -20.64 -48.89
C THR A 59 -25.96 -21.32 -47.61
N LYS A 60 -25.69 -22.62 -47.68
CA LYS A 60 -25.34 -23.50 -46.54
C LYS A 60 -24.00 -23.17 -45.86
N ASP A 61 -23.32 -22.08 -46.21
CA ASP A 61 -21.98 -21.75 -45.72
C ASP A 61 -21.95 -20.76 -44.55
N ALA A 62 -23.10 -20.28 -44.06
CA ALA A 62 -23.17 -19.28 -42.98
C ALA A 62 -23.10 -19.85 -41.55
N PHE A 63 -22.85 -21.15 -41.38
CA PHE A 63 -22.63 -21.78 -40.06
C PHE A 63 -21.24 -22.45 -39.98
N LYS A 64 -20.18 -21.67 -40.19
CA LYS A 64 -18.93 -21.95 -39.48
C LYS A 64 -18.94 -21.11 -38.22
N ALA A 65 -19.00 -21.76 -37.06
CA ALA A 65 -18.64 -21.10 -35.81
C ALA A 65 -17.28 -20.41 -36.03
N PRO A 66 -17.08 -19.17 -35.58
CA PRO A 66 -15.74 -18.58 -35.59
C PRO A 66 -14.80 -19.57 -34.91
N PRO A 67 -13.56 -19.74 -35.39
CA PRO A 67 -12.59 -20.57 -34.70
C PRO A 67 -12.60 -20.12 -33.24
N THR A 68 -12.76 -21.07 -32.32
CA THR A 68 -12.50 -20.83 -30.90
C THR A 68 -11.17 -20.10 -30.84
N PRO A 69 -11.10 -18.89 -30.24
CA PRO A 69 -9.82 -18.22 -30.07
C PRO A 69 -8.89 -19.25 -29.44
N GLU A 70 -7.74 -19.48 -30.08
CA GLU A 70 -6.71 -20.30 -29.47
C GLU A 70 -6.52 -19.79 -28.04
N PRO A 71 -6.35 -20.68 -27.04
CA PRO A 71 -5.99 -20.22 -25.71
C PRO A 71 -4.80 -19.28 -25.90
N VAL A 72 -4.97 -18.02 -25.52
CA VAL A 72 -3.86 -17.07 -25.48
C VAL A 72 -2.79 -17.80 -24.69
N LYS A 73 -1.69 -18.19 -25.33
CA LYS A 73 -0.53 -18.70 -24.61
C LYS A 73 -0.31 -17.68 -23.51
N ASP A 74 -0.37 -18.11 -22.25
CA ASP A 74 0.03 -17.27 -21.13
C ASP A 74 1.45 -16.78 -21.46
N LEU A 75 1.55 -15.56 -21.98
CA LEU A 75 2.82 -14.94 -22.30
C LEU A 75 3.50 -14.76 -20.95
N ASP A 76 4.69 -15.34 -20.80
CA ASP A 76 5.47 -15.17 -19.58
C ASP A 76 5.61 -13.66 -19.33
N PRO A 77 5.06 -13.12 -18.22
CA PRO A 77 5.12 -11.68 -17.96
C PRO A 77 6.56 -11.16 -17.83
N PHE A 78 7.53 -12.07 -17.69
CA PHE A 78 8.96 -11.77 -17.57
C PHE A 78 9.77 -12.04 -18.84
N GLU A 79 9.14 -12.41 -19.98
CA GLU A 79 9.84 -12.72 -21.24
C GLU A 79 10.73 -11.55 -21.73
N LYS A 80 10.30 -10.31 -21.47
CA LYS A 80 11.02 -9.08 -21.89
C LYS A 80 11.90 -8.49 -20.78
N CYS A 81 12.15 -9.22 -19.69
CA CYS A 81 12.88 -8.67 -18.56
C CYS A 81 14.34 -8.34 -18.88
N GLU A 82 15.04 -9.19 -19.63
CA GLU A 82 16.44 -8.92 -20.02
C GLU A 82 16.55 -7.61 -20.79
N GLN A 83 15.74 -7.46 -21.84
CA GLN A 83 15.68 -6.23 -22.64
C GLN A 83 15.32 -5.01 -21.78
N ALA A 84 14.28 -5.09 -20.95
CA ALA A 84 13.86 -3.96 -20.12
C ALA A 84 14.93 -3.54 -19.09
N ILE A 85 15.67 -4.51 -18.54
CA ILE A 85 16.77 -4.26 -17.61
C ILE A 85 17.95 -3.59 -18.33
N GLU A 86 18.27 -4.05 -19.55
CA GLU A 86 19.32 -3.47 -20.39
C GLU A 86 18.98 -2.02 -20.79
N GLU A 87 17.75 -1.76 -21.24
CA GLU A 87 17.26 -0.42 -21.58
C GLU A 87 17.26 0.52 -20.37
N ALA A 88 17.04 -0.01 -19.16
CA ALA A 88 17.13 0.74 -17.91
C ALA A 88 18.58 1.02 -17.45
N HIS A 89 19.58 0.48 -18.15
CA HIS A 89 21.01 0.64 -17.84
C HIS A 89 21.37 0.25 -16.39
N ILE A 90 20.69 -0.76 -15.83
CA ILE A 90 20.99 -1.25 -14.48
C ILE A 90 22.16 -2.23 -14.53
N PRO A 91 23.31 -1.93 -13.89
CA PRO A 91 24.48 -2.81 -13.96
C PRO A 91 24.20 -4.19 -13.38
N SER A 92 24.99 -5.17 -13.81
CA SER A 92 25.00 -6.51 -13.23
C SER A 92 25.44 -6.49 -11.76
N LEU A 93 25.17 -7.59 -11.05
CA LEU A 93 25.57 -7.71 -9.64
C LEU A 93 27.10 -7.63 -9.47
N GLU A 94 27.85 -8.21 -10.40
CA GLU A 94 29.32 -8.21 -10.39
C GLU A 94 29.87 -6.78 -10.57
N GLU A 95 29.30 -6.01 -11.50
CA GLU A 95 29.66 -4.62 -11.71
C GLU A 95 29.35 -3.76 -10.50
N ILE A 96 28.17 -3.91 -9.87
CA ILE A 96 27.82 -3.18 -8.64
C ILE A 96 28.80 -3.53 -7.51
N THR A 97 29.10 -4.81 -7.34
CA THR A 97 30.03 -5.28 -6.29
C THR A 97 31.43 -4.73 -6.52
N SER A 98 31.90 -4.73 -7.77
CA SER A 98 33.18 -4.14 -8.18
C SER A 98 33.21 -2.64 -7.87
N LEU A 99 32.19 -1.88 -8.29
CA LEU A 99 32.07 -0.44 -8.00
C LEU A 99 32.09 -0.15 -6.49
N GLN A 100 31.37 -0.93 -5.69
CA GLN A 100 31.34 -0.76 -4.23
C GLN A 100 32.70 -1.07 -3.58
N SER A 101 33.42 -2.10 -4.06
CA SER A 101 34.77 -2.43 -3.58
C SER A 101 35.81 -1.35 -3.90
N VAL A 102 35.71 -0.73 -5.09
CA VAL A 102 36.55 0.41 -5.47
C VAL A 102 36.19 1.65 -4.63
N THR A 103 34.90 1.89 -4.40
CA THR A 103 34.44 3.03 -3.59
C THR A 103 34.88 2.90 -2.14
N THR A 104 34.87 1.69 -1.55
CA THR A 104 35.40 1.45 -0.20
C THR A 104 36.93 1.57 -0.12
N ALA A 105 37.66 1.18 -1.17
CA ALA A 105 39.10 1.40 -1.26
C ALA A 105 39.48 2.89 -1.41
N VAL A 106 38.66 3.67 -2.15
CA VAL A 106 38.88 5.11 -2.38
C VAL A 106 38.34 5.96 -1.21
N ALA A 107 37.27 5.55 -0.53
CA ALA A 107 36.71 6.26 0.64
C ALA A 107 37.64 6.27 1.87
N GLY A 108 38.69 5.45 1.88
CA GLY A 108 39.84 5.61 2.77
C GLY A 108 40.57 6.96 2.59
N ALA A 109 40.29 7.67 1.50
CA ALA A 109 40.74 9.02 1.19
C ALA A 109 39.55 9.84 0.61
N SER A 110 38.68 10.34 1.48
CA SER A 110 37.62 11.32 1.19
C SER A 110 36.56 10.95 0.12
N GLY A 111 35.43 10.38 0.55
CA GLY A 111 34.22 10.24 -0.28
C GLY A 111 33.21 9.27 0.32
N GLY A 112 32.22 9.79 1.04
CA GLY A 112 31.24 8.99 1.79
C GLY A 112 30.32 8.15 0.90
N SER A 113 30.04 6.92 1.35
CA SER A 113 28.81 6.23 0.98
C SER A 113 27.63 7.16 1.27
N LYS A 114 26.76 7.40 0.29
CA LYS A 114 25.57 8.26 0.47
C LYS A 114 24.60 7.73 1.53
N HIS A 115 24.72 6.46 1.92
CA HIS A 115 23.93 5.83 2.97
C HIS A 115 24.85 5.21 4.03
N PRO A 116 24.65 5.50 5.33
CA PRO A 116 25.40 4.86 6.39
C PRO A 116 25.13 3.34 6.38
N PRO A 117 26.16 2.51 6.55
CA PRO A 117 25.97 1.07 6.61
C PRO A 117 25.18 0.67 7.87
N ALA A 118 24.56 -0.51 7.83
CA ALA A 118 23.98 -1.14 9.01
C ALA A 118 25.00 -1.25 10.16
N TRP A 119 24.51 -1.23 11.40
CA TRP A 119 25.35 -1.49 12.56
C TRP A 119 25.86 -2.93 12.51
N THR A 120 27.18 -3.11 12.55
CA THR A 120 27.79 -4.45 12.50
C THR A 120 27.84 -5.15 13.86
N ASP A 121 27.84 -4.36 14.94
CA ASP A 121 27.83 -4.84 16.32
C ASP A 121 26.38 -5.09 16.79
N PRO A 122 26.01 -6.34 17.11
CA PRO A 122 24.67 -6.65 17.62
C PRO A 122 24.28 -5.91 18.89
N ALA A 123 25.25 -5.47 19.71
CA ALA A 123 24.97 -4.68 20.91
C ALA A 123 24.40 -3.28 20.60
N LYS A 124 24.55 -2.82 19.35
CA LYS A 124 24.05 -1.54 18.84
C LYS A 124 22.73 -1.65 18.08
N TRP A 125 22.15 -2.83 17.97
CA TRP A 125 20.87 -3.00 17.25
C TRP A 125 19.69 -2.59 18.12
N ALA A 126 18.56 -2.32 17.48
CA ALA A 126 17.30 -2.13 18.19
C ALA A 126 17.01 -3.29 19.14
N LYS A 127 16.54 -2.96 20.35
CA LYS A 127 16.20 -3.94 21.38
C LYS A 127 14.86 -4.59 21.04
N ILE A 128 14.87 -5.90 20.86
CA ILE A 128 13.66 -6.68 20.64
C ILE A 128 12.92 -6.83 21.96
N ILE A 129 11.64 -6.41 22.00
CA ILE A 129 10.75 -6.61 23.14
C ILE A 129 9.43 -7.22 22.68
N THR A 130 8.69 -7.82 23.61
CA THR A 130 7.37 -8.37 23.31
C THR A 130 6.28 -7.28 23.30
N PRO A 131 5.15 -7.50 22.60
CA PRO A 131 3.97 -6.64 22.73
C PRO A 131 3.52 -6.42 24.17
N ASP A 132 3.50 -7.48 24.99
CA ASP A 132 3.10 -7.41 26.40
C ASP A 132 4.06 -6.53 27.23
N GLU A 133 5.37 -6.66 27.01
CA GLU A 133 6.37 -5.80 27.64
C GLU A 133 6.23 -4.32 27.23
N LEU A 134 5.99 -4.04 25.94
CA LEU A 134 5.74 -2.67 25.49
C LEU A 134 4.50 -2.07 26.18
N MET A 135 3.41 -2.84 26.24
CA MET A 135 2.17 -2.40 26.91
C MET A 135 2.41 -2.13 28.41
N GLU A 136 3.15 -3.01 29.10
CA GLU A 136 3.49 -2.84 30.51
C GLU A 136 4.33 -1.58 30.76
N ARG A 137 5.36 -1.33 29.95
CA ARG A 137 6.24 -0.15 30.10
C ARG A 137 5.48 1.16 29.92
N VAL A 138 4.57 1.21 28.93
CA VAL A 138 3.71 2.38 28.71
C VAL A 138 2.73 2.59 29.87
N GLU A 139 2.23 1.52 30.49
CA GLU A 139 1.36 1.61 31.67
C GLU A 139 2.09 2.09 32.92
N LYS A 140 3.38 1.80 33.03
CA LYS A 140 4.26 2.38 34.04
C LYS A 140 4.60 3.86 33.78
N GLY A 141 4.11 4.44 32.68
CA GLY A 141 4.30 5.84 32.33
C GLY A 141 5.59 6.13 31.57
N GLU A 142 6.26 5.13 31.00
CA GLU A 142 7.46 5.36 30.20
C GLU A 142 7.14 6.07 28.87
N HIS A 143 7.93 7.09 28.54
CA HIS A 143 7.84 7.80 27.25
C HIS A 143 8.78 7.15 26.23
N LEU A 144 8.22 6.30 25.37
CA LEU A 144 9.00 5.47 24.44
C LEU A 144 9.02 5.98 22.99
N ALA A 145 8.02 6.78 22.60
CA ALA A 145 7.99 7.38 21.27
C ALA A 145 9.13 8.40 21.09
N PRO A 146 9.63 8.60 19.86
CA PRO A 146 9.25 7.91 18.63
C PRO A 146 10.08 6.67 18.31
N ARG A 147 10.89 6.16 19.26
CA ARG A 147 11.91 5.12 18.99
C ARG A 147 11.38 3.71 19.15
N ILE A 148 10.30 3.42 18.42
CA ILE A 148 9.66 2.10 18.38
C ILE A 148 9.40 1.74 16.92
N LEU A 149 9.85 0.57 16.50
CA LEU A 149 9.50 -0.02 15.22
C LEU A 149 8.48 -1.14 15.45
N HIS A 150 7.33 -1.01 14.79
CA HIS A 150 6.24 -1.96 14.79
C HIS A 150 6.23 -2.72 13.45
N GLN A 151 6.27 -4.05 13.52
CA GLN A 151 5.92 -4.93 12.41
C GLN A 151 4.88 -5.94 12.89
N SER A 152 4.09 -6.52 11.99
CA SER A 152 3.07 -7.49 12.37
C SER A 152 3.10 -8.72 11.47
N TRP A 153 2.80 -9.87 12.05
CA TRP A 153 2.63 -11.13 11.36
C TRP A 153 1.60 -12.00 12.09
N LYS A 154 1.13 -13.07 11.47
CA LYS A 154 0.14 -13.97 12.09
C LYS A 154 0.64 -14.56 13.42
N THR A 155 1.93 -14.90 13.47
CA THR A 155 2.60 -15.52 14.62
C THR A 155 3.99 -14.94 14.83
N THR A 156 4.70 -15.38 15.86
CA THR A 156 6.10 -15.02 16.08
C THR A 156 7.08 -15.68 15.10
N MET A 157 6.62 -16.65 14.30
CA MET A 157 7.45 -17.35 13.32
C MET A 157 7.30 -16.70 11.94
N LEU A 158 8.34 -15.97 11.54
CA LEU A 158 8.43 -15.35 10.22
C LEU A 158 8.99 -16.34 9.19
N PRO A 159 8.46 -16.39 7.96
CA PRO A 159 9.14 -16.98 6.81
C PRO A 159 10.54 -16.37 6.62
N ASP A 160 11.50 -17.16 6.12
CA ASP A 160 12.92 -16.80 6.03
C ASP A 160 13.19 -15.41 5.44
N ARG A 161 12.47 -15.04 4.38
CA ARG A 161 12.60 -13.71 3.76
C ARG A 161 12.19 -12.57 4.69
N PHE A 162 11.06 -12.72 5.38
CA PHE A 162 10.55 -11.72 6.30
C PHE A 162 11.41 -11.65 7.56
N GLN A 163 11.96 -12.78 8.01
CA GLN A 163 12.95 -12.78 9.09
C GLN A 163 14.19 -11.98 8.70
N ARG A 164 14.73 -12.19 7.49
CA ARG A 164 15.90 -11.46 6.98
C ARG A 164 15.61 -9.96 6.83
N TRP A 165 14.50 -9.59 6.21
CA TRP A 165 14.10 -8.20 6.00
C TRP A 165 13.77 -7.47 7.31
N SER A 166 13.12 -8.15 8.25
CA SER A 166 12.92 -7.64 9.60
C SER A 166 14.24 -7.43 10.35
N LYS A 167 15.19 -8.37 10.20
CA LYS A 167 16.53 -8.21 10.77
C LYS A 167 17.27 -7.00 10.19
N LEU A 168 17.12 -6.71 8.89
CA LEU A 168 17.69 -5.48 8.29
C LEU A 168 17.21 -4.23 9.03
N TRP A 169 15.92 -4.10 9.28
CA TRP A 169 15.38 -3.02 10.11
C TRP A 169 16.04 -2.93 11.48
N GLN A 170 16.16 -4.04 12.20
CA GLN A 170 16.79 -4.08 13.52
C GLN A 170 18.25 -3.59 13.48
N THR A 171 18.97 -3.88 12.39
CA THR A 171 20.37 -3.46 12.21
C THR A 171 20.55 -2.02 11.73
N MET A 172 19.49 -1.38 11.20
CA MET A 172 19.53 0.01 10.73
C MET A 172 19.10 1.01 11.82
N LEU A 173 18.50 0.51 12.89
CA LEU A 173 18.11 1.25 14.08
C LEU A 173 19.14 1.00 15.20
N ASP A 174 19.47 2.03 15.96
CA ASP A 174 20.44 1.94 17.07
C ASP A 174 19.81 1.34 18.36
N GLU A 175 20.64 1.10 19.38
CA GLU A 175 20.24 0.46 20.64
C GLU A 175 19.25 1.25 21.50
N THR A 176 18.93 2.49 21.11
CA THR A 176 17.89 3.29 21.76
C THR A 176 16.50 3.00 21.21
N TRP A 177 16.40 2.24 20.12
CA TRP A 177 15.15 1.80 19.53
C TRP A 177 14.64 0.49 20.12
N LEU A 178 13.32 0.36 20.12
CA LEU A 178 12.61 -0.87 20.42
C LEU A 178 12.06 -1.47 19.12
N TYR A 179 12.21 -2.77 18.94
CA TYR A 179 11.57 -3.54 17.88
C TYR A 179 10.47 -4.42 18.46
N VAL A 180 9.27 -4.36 17.89
CA VAL A 180 8.12 -5.14 18.32
C VAL A 180 7.46 -5.84 17.13
N LEU A 181 7.38 -7.17 17.19
CA LEU A 181 6.60 -8.00 16.28
C LEU A 181 5.26 -8.34 16.93
N TRP A 182 4.17 -7.91 16.29
CA TRP A 182 2.80 -8.10 16.77
C TRP A 182 2.14 -9.31 16.10
N THR A 183 1.60 -10.23 16.91
CA THR A 183 0.80 -11.36 16.42
C THR A 183 -0.68 -11.00 16.27
N ASP A 184 -1.46 -11.80 15.54
CA ASP A 184 -2.93 -11.61 15.46
C ASP A 184 -3.57 -11.65 16.86
N ALA A 185 -3.05 -12.50 17.76
CA ALA A 185 -3.50 -12.56 19.14
C ALA A 185 -3.17 -11.28 19.91
N ASP A 186 -1.98 -10.72 19.72
CA ASP A 186 -1.58 -9.46 20.36
C ASP A 186 -2.37 -8.27 19.81
N ASN A 187 -2.70 -8.28 18.52
CA ASN A 187 -3.54 -7.27 17.88
C ASN A 187 -4.91 -7.21 18.56
N ARG A 188 -5.54 -8.37 18.76
CA ARG A 188 -6.83 -8.43 19.44
C ARG A 188 -6.73 -8.00 20.91
N LYS A 189 -5.68 -8.40 21.64
CA LYS A 189 -5.44 -7.95 23.03
C LYS A 189 -5.33 -6.43 23.11
N LEU A 190 -4.56 -5.83 22.19
CA LEU A 190 -4.39 -4.38 22.11
C LEU A 190 -5.74 -3.67 21.91
N VAL A 191 -6.56 -4.16 20.97
CA VAL A 191 -7.88 -3.58 20.70
C VAL A 191 -8.76 -3.65 21.94
N GLN A 192 -8.84 -4.83 22.56
CA GLN A 192 -9.65 -5.03 23.77
C GLN A 192 -9.20 -4.11 24.92
N LYS A 193 -7.89 -3.89 25.06
CA LYS A 193 -7.31 -3.16 26.18
C LYS A 193 -7.38 -1.65 26.03
N TYR A 194 -7.05 -1.12 24.85
CA TYR A 194 -6.90 0.32 24.63
C TYR A 194 -7.97 0.95 23.74
N PHE A 195 -8.70 0.14 22.98
CA PHE A 195 -9.69 0.58 22.00
C PHE A 195 -11.01 -0.22 22.10
N PRO A 196 -11.61 -0.38 23.31
CA PRO A 196 -12.79 -1.23 23.50
C PRO A 196 -13.99 -0.80 22.64
N ASP A 197 -14.13 0.50 22.34
CA ASP A 197 -15.18 1.05 21.47
C ASP A 197 -15.10 0.56 20.01
N TYR A 198 -13.94 0.05 19.60
CA TYR A 198 -13.68 -0.48 18.27
C TYR A 198 -13.66 -2.01 18.24
N LEU A 199 -13.70 -2.69 19.40
CA LEU A 199 -13.57 -4.15 19.49
C LEU A 199 -14.66 -4.88 18.70
N LYS A 200 -15.91 -4.40 18.78
CA LYS A 200 -17.01 -4.99 18.01
C LYS A 200 -16.76 -4.88 16.50
N SER A 201 -16.30 -3.72 16.04
CA SER A 201 -16.00 -3.52 14.61
C SER A 201 -14.84 -4.41 14.17
N TYR A 202 -13.78 -4.48 14.97
CA TYR A 202 -12.62 -5.33 14.73
C TYR A 202 -12.98 -6.82 14.62
N ASP A 203 -13.79 -7.32 15.54
CA ASP A 203 -14.22 -8.72 15.55
C ASP A 203 -15.09 -9.06 14.32
N LEU A 204 -15.88 -8.09 13.80
CA LEU A 204 -16.74 -8.25 12.62
C LEU A 204 -16.01 -8.19 11.27
N LEU A 205 -14.73 -7.77 11.23
CA LEU A 205 -13.98 -7.70 9.98
C LEU A 205 -13.84 -9.08 9.32
N PRO A 206 -13.95 -9.19 7.99
CA PRO A 206 -14.11 -10.48 7.33
C PRO A 206 -12.82 -11.33 7.28
N ARG A 207 -11.64 -10.70 7.29
CA ARG A 207 -10.33 -11.36 7.13
C ARG A 207 -9.27 -10.69 8.00
N GLU A 208 -8.24 -11.44 8.38
CA GLU A 208 -7.13 -10.93 9.21
C GLU A 208 -6.40 -9.74 8.59
N ILE A 209 -6.29 -9.66 7.26
CA ILE A 209 -5.66 -8.50 6.61
C ILE A 209 -6.38 -7.18 6.93
N TYR A 210 -7.72 -7.20 7.07
CA TYR A 210 -8.48 -6.00 7.46
C TYR A 210 -8.16 -5.63 8.91
N ARG A 211 -8.05 -6.63 9.78
CA ARG A 211 -7.70 -6.46 11.19
C ARG A 211 -6.29 -5.90 11.36
N ALA A 212 -5.34 -6.44 10.61
CA ALA A 212 -3.96 -5.94 10.58
C ALA A 212 -3.94 -4.48 10.11
N ASP A 213 -4.53 -4.17 8.95
CA ASP A 213 -4.65 -2.81 8.42
C ASP A 213 -5.24 -1.82 9.43
N MET A 214 -6.32 -2.20 10.12
CA MET A 214 -6.97 -1.39 11.15
C MET A 214 -6.03 -1.15 12.35
N VAL A 215 -5.39 -2.20 12.87
CA VAL A 215 -4.58 -2.13 14.09
C VAL A 215 -3.27 -1.36 13.90
N ARG A 216 -2.74 -1.28 12.66
CA ARG A 216 -1.57 -0.42 12.38
C ARG A 216 -1.81 1.04 12.79
N ASN A 217 -3.02 1.57 12.58
CA ASN A 217 -3.41 2.91 13.04
C ASN A 217 -3.45 2.99 14.57
N MET A 218 -3.85 1.90 15.24
CA MET A 218 -3.88 1.83 16.70
C MET A 218 -2.48 1.81 17.32
N TYR A 219 -1.48 1.18 16.68
CA TYR A 219 -0.09 1.30 17.12
C TYR A 219 0.36 2.75 17.11
N MET A 220 0.15 3.43 15.98
CA MET A 220 0.55 4.81 15.79
C MET A 220 -0.18 5.75 16.76
N HIS A 221 -1.45 5.50 17.05
CA HIS A 221 -2.21 6.23 18.06
C HIS A 221 -1.74 5.94 19.49
N LYS A 222 -1.56 4.68 19.88
CA LYS A 222 -1.33 4.32 21.28
C LYS A 222 0.12 4.47 21.71
N PHE A 223 1.06 4.14 20.84
CA PHE A 223 2.48 4.06 21.15
C PHE A 223 3.33 5.09 20.40
N GLY A 224 2.81 5.63 19.29
CA GLY A 224 3.63 6.41 18.37
C GLY A 224 4.58 5.49 17.58
N GLY A 225 5.74 6.01 17.19
CA GLY A 225 6.80 5.23 16.56
C GLY A 225 6.67 5.13 15.05
N VAL A 226 7.23 4.07 14.49
CA VAL A 226 7.27 3.75 13.06
C VAL A 226 6.61 2.40 12.86
N TYR A 227 5.69 2.31 11.91
CA TYR A 227 5.19 1.05 11.38
C TYR A 227 5.81 0.80 10.01
N ALA A 228 6.24 -0.44 9.75
CA ALA A 228 6.69 -0.90 8.44
C ALA A 228 6.21 -2.33 8.17
N ASP A 229 5.65 -2.60 6.99
CA ASP A 229 5.38 -3.96 6.56
C ASP A 229 6.66 -4.80 6.45
N LEU A 230 6.53 -6.13 6.53
CA LEU A 230 7.66 -7.05 6.53
C LEU A 230 8.41 -7.11 5.20
N ASP A 231 7.78 -6.70 4.10
CA ASP A 231 8.37 -6.62 2.77
C ASP A 231 8.78 -5.21 2.33
N LEU A 232 8.61 -4.21 3.21
CA LEU A 232 9.23 -2.90 3.11
C LEU A 232 10.58 -2.95 3.83
N VAL A 233 11.69 -2.80 3.12
CA VAL A 233 13.04 -2.84 3.68
C VAL A 233 13.67 -1.45 3.74
N PRO A 234 14.51 -1.17 4.75
CA PRO A 234 15.23 0.08 4.84
C PRO A 234 16.46 0.05 3.92
N LEU A 235 16.69 1.15 3.22
CA LEU A 235 17.88 1.41 2.40
C LEU A 235 18.86 2.36 3.10
N THR A 236 18.35 3.15 4.05
CA THR A 236 19.13 4.09 4.85
C THR A 236 18.68 4.07 6.31
N ARG A 237 19.44 4.73 7.19
CA ARG A 237 19.04 4.91 8.58
C ARG A 237 17.96 5.98 8.66
N LEU A 238 16.71 5.55 8.81
CA LEU A 238 15.54 6.42 8.77
C LEU A 238 15.64 7.61 9.74
N GLN A 239 16.22 7.38 10.92
CA GLN A 239 16.43 8.38 11.96
C GLN A 239 17.37 9.53 11.55
N GLU A 240 18.25 9.32 10.56
CA GLU A 240 19.09 10.37 10.00
C GLU A 240 18.34 11.20 8.94
N SER A 241 17.35 10.58 8.28
CA SER A 241 16.53 11.22 7.24
C SER A 241 15.33 11.98 7.81
N ILE A 242 14.85 11.58 8.98
CA ILE A 242 13.69 12.17 9.65
C ILE A 242 14.10 12.56 11.09
N PRO A 243 14.63 13.79 11.28
CA PRO A 243 15.25 14.19 12.54
C PRO A 243 14.36 14.02 13.77
N ILE A 244 13.03 14.20 13.65
CA ILE A 244 12.08 14.05 14.76
C ILE A 244 12.21 12.69 15.48
N LEU A 245 12.66 11.65 14.78
CA LEU A 245 12.83 10.30 15.32
C LEU A 245 13.97 10.19 16.34
N THR A 246 14.87 11.18 16.38
CA THR A 246 16.01 11.23 17.31
C THR A 246 15.79 12.19 18.48
N HIS A 247 14.74 12.99 18.49
CA HIS A 247 14.50 13.94 19.59
C HIS A 247 14.14 13.21 20.89
N ASN A 248 14.72 13.66 22.00
CA ASN A 248 14.39 13.18 23.35
C ASN A 248 13.16 13.90 23.95
N THR A 249 12.72 14.99 23.32
CA THR A 249 11.61 15.82 23.76
C THR A 249 10.51 15.75 22.71
N SER A 250 9.27 15.53 23.15
CA SER A 250 8.10 15.61 22.28
C SER A 250 8.04 16.98 21.59
N PRO A 251 7.70 17.04 20.29
CA PRO A 251 7.47 18.30 19.62
C PRO A 251 6.30 19.06 20.27
N PRO A 252 6.29 20.41 20.19
CA PRO A 252 5.19 21.22 20.72
C PRO A 252 3.86 20.92 20.02
N ILE A 253 3.92 20.47 18.76
CA ILE A 253 2.79 20.03 17.97
C ILE A 253 3.04 18.57 17.55
N PRO A 254 2.10 17.64 17.77
CA PRO A 254 2.21 16.27 17.27
C PRO A 254 2.35 16.24 15.75
N ILE A 255 3.26 15.40 15.23
CA ILE A 255 3.53 15.29 13.78
C ILE A 255 3.50 13.82 13.38
N ILE A 256 2.80 13.50 12.30
CA ILE A 256 2.87 12.18 11.66
C ILE A 256 3.46 12.27 10.26
N TYR A 257 3.98 11.15 9.76
CA TYR A 257 4.47 11.02 8.39
C TYR A 257 3.83 9.84 7.70
N LEU A 258 3.37 10.06 6.48
CA LEU A 258 2.88 9.05 5.53
C LEU A 258 3.75 9.08 4.27
N GLY A 259 3.79 7.99 3.50
CA GLY A 259 4.45 7.98 2.19
C GLY A 259 3.45 8.15 1.05
N HIS A 260 3.79 8.97 0.05
CA HIS A 260 3.07 9.04 -1.22
C HIS A 260 3.58 7.97 -2.19
N MET A 261 2.70 7.46 -3.06
CA MET A 261 3.05 6.52 -4.11
C MET A 261 2.26 6.79 -5.39
N GLY A 262 2.95 6.86 -6.52
CA GLY A 262 2.31 7.13 -7.81
C GLY A 262 1.80 8.57 -7.91
N ASP A 263 0.65 8.78 -8.55
CA ASP A 263 0.01 10.08 -8.70
C ASP A 263 -1.19 10.30 -7.75
N ASP A 264 -1.63 11.55 -7.60
CA ASP A 264 -2.74 11.91 -6.71
C ASP A 264 -4.11 11.36 -7.12
N ASN A 265 -4.31 11.00 -8.39
CA ASN A 265 -5.55 10.38 -8.87
C ASN A 265 -5.61 8.90 -8.51
N TYR A 266 -4.47 8.27 -8.33
CA TYR A 266 -4.38 6.86 -7.95
C TYR A 266 -5.04 6.62 -6.58
N ALA A 267 -5.96 5.65 -6.53
CA ALA A 267 -6.75 5.38 -5.33
C ALA A 267 -5.88 4.92 -4.14
N HIS A 268 -4.77 4.26 -4.42
CA HIS A 268 -3.84 3.73 -3.41
C HIS A 268 -2.63 4.65 -3.20
N SER A 269 -2.74 5.95 -3.53
CA SER A 269 -1.59 6.87 -3.51
C SER A 269 -1.02 7.17 -2.12
N ILE A 270 -1.68 6.70 -1.06
CA ILE A 270 -1.20 6.77 0.33
C ILE A 270 -1.18 5.35 0.90
N PRO A 271 -0.11 4.56 0.67
CA PRO A 271 -0.03 3.22 1.20
C PRO A 271 0.15 3.19 2.72
N ASN A 272 -0.54 2.27 3.39
CA ASN A 272 -0.48 2.07 4.84
C ASN A 272 0.60 1.04 5.26
N ALA A 273 1.55 0.73 4.36
CA ALA A 273 2.69 -0.15 4.62
C ALA A 273 3.84 0.54 5.38
N PHE A 274 3.79 1.87 5.49
CA PHE A 274 4.74 2.72 6.21
C PHE A 274 4.02 3.89 6.86
N MET A 275 4.18 4.06 8.16
CA MET A 275 3.56 5.14 8.92
C MET A 275 4.47 5.57 10.07
N ILE A 276 4.48 6.87 10.39
CA ILE A 276 5.22 7.40 11.54
C ILE A 276 4.28 8.26 12.37
N SER A 277 4.36 8.13 13.69
CA SER A 277 3.79 9.08 14.63
C SER A 277 4.84 9.52 15.65
N SER A 278 5.17 10.81 15.66
CA SER A 278 6.22 11.34 16.55
C SER A 278 5.85 11.23 18.03
N THR A 279 4.55 11.21 18.34
CA THR A 279 4.01 11.05 19.69
C THR A 279 2.81 10.11 19.70
N PRO A 280 2.48 9.49 20.83
CA PRO A 280 1.16 8.91 21.06
C PRO A 280 0.05 9.97 21.00
N GLY A 281 -1.18 9.53 20.74
CA GLY A 281 -2.40 10.31 20.84
C GLY A 281 -2.69 11.24 19.67
N HIS A 282 -1.96 11.16 18.56
CA HIS A 282 -2.21 12.03 17.41
C HIS A 282 -3.64 11.78 16.86
N PRO A 283 -4.51 12.80 16.80
CA PRO A 283 -5.95 12.62 16.55
C PRO A 283 -6.28 12.08 15.15
N PHE A 284 -5.41 12.32 14.15
CA PHE A 284 -5.56 11.75 12.81
C PHE A 284 -5.81 10.24 12.84
N TRP A 285 -5.11 9.48 13.70
CA TRP A 285 -5.18 8.02 13.71
C TRP A 285 -6.54 7.47 14.13
N LYS A 286 -7.43 8.28 14.72
CA LYS A 286 -8.82 7.88 14.97
C LYS A 286 -9.70 7.97 13.73
N ILE A 287 -9.41 8.87 12.79
CA ILE A 287 -10.20 9.04 11.57
C ILE A 287 -10.32 7.75 10.75
N PRO A 288 -9.24 7.01 10.43
CA PRO A 288 -9.37 5.74 9.72
C PRO A 288 -10.06 4.66 10.57
N LEU A 289 -9.98 4.72 11.90
CA LEU A 289 -10.70 3.78 12.77
C LEU A 289 -12.21 4.05 12.79
N ASP A 290 -12.60 5.32 12.85
CA ASP A 290 -13.99 5.77 12.76
C ASP A 290 -14.58 5.44 11.38
N PHE A 291 -13.79 5.64 10.32
CA PHE A 291 -14.16 5.24 8.95
C PHE A 291 -14.54 3.76 8.87
N VAL A 292 -13.73 2.86 9.45
CA VAL A 292 -14.06 1.43 9.49
C VAL A 292 -15.38 1.20 10.22
N LYS A 293 -15.58 1.83 11.39
CA LYS A 293 -16.79 1.68 12.17
C LYS A 293 -18.05 2.13 11.42
N GLU A 294 -17.94 3.21 10.64
CA GLU A 294 -19.01 3.80 9.82
C GLU A 294 -19.33 2.94 8.59
N HIS A 295 -18.32 2.38 7.92
CA HIS A 295 -18.47 1.77 6.59
C HIS A 295 -18.35 0.23 6.55
N GLN A 296 -18.03 -0.45 7.65
CA GLN A 296 -17.82 -1.92 7.66
C GLN A 296 -19.02 -2.75 7.19
N LEU A 297 -20.24 -2.21 7.25
CA LEU A 297 -21.46 -2.88 6.80
C LEU A 297 -21.87 -2.49 5.38
N ASP A 298 -21.10 -1.62 4.73
CA ASP A 298 -21.33 -1.18 3.36
C ASP A 298 -20.51 -2.05 2.39
N ASP A 299 -21.23 -2.75 1.51
CA ASP A 299 -20.64 -3.65 0.51
C ASP A 299 -19.71 -2.91 -0.47
N GLU A 300 -19.93 -1.60 -0.70
CA GLU A 300 -19.08 -0.78 -1.57
C GLU A 300 -17.64 -0.70 -1.03
N TYR A 301 -17.50 -0.46 0.28
CA TYR A 301 -16.21 -0.29 0.93
C TYR A 301 -15.58 -1.63 1.33
N ASN A 302 -16.40 -2.61 1.69
CA ASN A 302 -15.93 -3.90 2.23
C ASN A 302 -15.52 -4.92 1.14
N ALA A 303 -15.64 -4.56 -0.14
CA ALA A 303 -15.28 -5.46 -1.25
C ALA A 303 -13.82 -5.94 -1.21
N GLN A 304 -12.88 -5.07 -0.80
CA GLN A 304 -11.45 -5.37 -0.68
C GLN A 304 -10.84 -4.64 0.54
N PRO A 305 -9.78 -5.18 1.18
CA PRO A 305 -9.18 -4.57 2.37
C PRO A 305 -8.75 -3.13 2.12
N GLU A 306 -8.27 -2.83 0.91
CA GLU A 306 -7.80 -1.50 0.55
C GLU A 306 -8.87 -0.42 0.68
N GLY A 307 -10.14 -0.77 0.41
CA GLY A 307 -11.30 0.11 0.46
C GLY A 307 -11.76 0.47 1.88
N LEU A 308 -11.72 -0.50 2.80
CA LEU A 308 -12.26 -0.33 4.16
C LEU A 308 -11.20 0.02 5.21
N THR A 309 -10.06 -0.68 5.20
CA THR A 309 -9.03 -0.59 6.25
C THR A 309 -7.66 -0.18 5.71
N GLY A 310 -7.43 -0.37 4.41
CA GLY A 310 -6.13 -0.21 3.78
C GLY A 310 -5.88 1.16 3.13
N PRO A 311 -5.10 1.23 2.05
CA PRO A 311 -4.62 2.49 1.47
C PRO A 311 -5.71 3.46 0.99
N VAL A 312 -6.83 2.97 0.44
CA VAL A 312 -7.91 3.85 -0.04
C VAL A 312 -8.63 4.50 1.14
N ALA A 313 -8.87 3.75 2.22
CA ALA A 313 -9.43 4.26 3.48
C ALA A 313 -8.49 5.29 4.14
N LEU A 314 -7.18 5.01 4.17
CA LEU A 314 -6.18 5.93 4.73
C LEU A 314 -6.11 7.24 3.93
N ARG A 315 -6.09 7.17 2.59
CA ARG A 315 -6.14 8.34 1.70
C ARG A 315 -7.42 9.15 1.89
N THR A 316 -8.56 8.48 2.01
CA THR A 316 -9.85 9.14 2.27
C THR A 316 -9.83 9.88 3.61
N SER A 317 -9.29 9.24 4.64
CA SER A 317 -9.08 9.82 5.97
C SER A 317 -8.14 11.04 5.94
N LEU A 318 -7.05 10.97 5.17
CA LEU A 318 -6.14 12.09 4.93
C LEU A 318 -6.83 13.27 4.27
N ARG A 319 -7.65 13.03 3.24
CA ARG A 319 -8.40 14.10 2.56
C ARG A 319 -9.41 14.77 3.50
N LYS A 320 -10.12 13.98 4.32
CA LYS A 320 -11.00 14.50 5.36
C LYS A 320 -10.22 15.37 6.35
N TRP A 321 -9.09 14.88 6.84
CA TRP A 321 -8.18 15.65 7.71
C TRP A 321 -7.77 16.98 7.06
N LEU A 322 -7.28 16.98 5.83
CA LEU A 322 -6.84 18.24 5.21
C LEU A 322 -8.00 19.23 5.00
N LYS A 323 -9.20 18.74 4.66
CA LYS A 323 -10.41 19.57 4.48
C LYS A 323 -10.89 20.23 5.77
N GLU A 324 -10.75 19.56 6.91
CA GLU A 324 -11.26 20.03 8.21
C GLU A 324 -10.23 20.86 9.01
N THR A 325 -9.15 21.32 8.38
CA THR A 325 -8.03 22.01 9.06
C THR A 325 -8.47 23.27 9.81
N GLU A 326 -9.17 24.20 9.15
CA GLU A 326 -9.62 25.44 9.77
C GLU A 326 -10.54 25.20 10.98
N GLN A 327 -11.43 24.19 10.88
CA GLN A 327 -12.33 23.82 11.97
C GLN A 327 -11.56 23.24 13.16
N ARG A 328 -10.56 22.38 12.92
CA ARG A 328 -9.74 21.81 14.00
C ARG A 328 -8.92 22.87 14.71
N GLU A 329 -8.30 23.78 13.95
CA GLU A 329 -7.53 24.89 14.51
C GLU A 329 -8.42 25.86 15.29
N GLY A 330 -9.63 26.14 14.80
CA GLY A 330 -10.64 26.92 15.53
C GLY A 330 -11.07 26.27 16.86
N ASN A 331 -10.97 24.95 16.96
CA ASN A 331 -11.19 24.18 18.19
C ASN A 331 -9.90 23.94 19.01
N ASN A 332 -8.83 24.70 18.76
CA ASN A 332 -7.53 24.57 19.42
C ASN A 332 -6.86 23.18 19.31
N THR A 333 -7.18 22.41 18.26
CA THR A 333 -6.58 21.10 18.00
C THR A 333 -5.48 21.24 16.95
N PHE A 334 -4.25 21.47 17.41
CA PHE A 334 -3.07 21.62 16.55
C PHE A 334 -2.31 20.30 16.43
N ALA A 335 -2.27 19.74 15.23
CA ALA A 335 -1.51 18.54 14.89
C ALA A 335 -1.19 18.53 13.39
N GLU A 336 -0.06 17.96 12.98
CA GLU A 336 0.44 18.05 11.61
C GLU A 336 0.55 16.67 10.95
N VAL A 337 0.11 16.57 9.69
CA VAL A 337 0.29 15.38 8.86
C VAL A 337 1.19 15.74 7.68
N ARG A 338 2.35 15.09 7.59
CA ARG A 338 3.30 15.28 6.50
C ARG A 338 3.27 14.08 5.56
N VAL A 339 3.17 14.35 4.26
CA VAL A 339 3.26 13.30 3.23
C VAL A 339 4.62 13.39 2.57
N LEU A 340 5.42 12.34 2.70
CA LEU A 340 6.73 12.21 2.07
C LEU A 340 6.56 11.91 0.57
N PRO A 341 7.42 12.46 -0.30
CA PRO A 341 7.30 12.25 -1.74
C PRO A 341 7.70 10.82 -2.12
N ASN A 342 7.30 10.41 -3.34
CA ASN A 342 7.43 9.04 -3.85
C ASN A 342 8.85 8.49 -3.67
N GLU A 343 9.85 9.28 -4.00
CA GLU A 343 11.25 8.85 -4.09
C GLU A 343 11.82 8.44 -2.74
N ARG A 344 11.15 8.73 -1.61
CA ARG A 344 11.64 8.42 -0.27
C ARG A 344 11.17 7.06 0.24
N ILE A 345 9.87 6.82 0.24
CA ILE A 345 9.28 5.63 0.87
C ILE A 345 8.86 4.58 -0.16
N TYR A 346 8.19 5.03 -1.23
CA TYR A 346 7.64 4.18 -2.28
C TYR A 346 8.16 4.64 -3.65
N PRO A 347 9.44 4.38 -3.97
CA PRO A 347 10.09 4.94 -5.14
C PRO A 347 9.51 4.44 -6.47
N PHE A 348 8.64 3.42 -6.42
CA PHE A 348 7.80 3.00 -7.52
C PHE A 348 6.47 2.45 -7.02
N SER A 349 5.44 2.58 -7.85
CA SER A 349 4.11 2.04 -7.62
C SER A 349 3.99 0.61 -8.13
N TRP A 350 3.14 -0.21 -7.51
CA TRP A 350 2.88 -1.58 -7.98
C TRP A 350 1.99 -1.65 -9.23
N TYR A 351 1.36 -0.55 -9.63
CA TYR A 351 0.40 -0.47 -10.74
C TYR A 351 1.05 -0.04 -12.07
N ASP A 352 1.82 1.04 -12.05
CA ASP A 352 2.35 1.74 -13.23
C ASP A 352 3.89 1.75 -13.28
N SER A 353 4.55 0.86 -12.54
CA SER A 353 6.00 0.76 -12.61
C SER A 353 6.49 0.25 -13.97
N PRO A 354 7.61 0.81 -14.50
CA PRO A 354 8.32 0.23 -15.64
C PRO A 354 8.62 -1.26 -15.44
N LEU A 355 8.60 -2.03 -16.54
CA LEU A 355 8.77 -3.48 -16.50
C LEU A 355 10.03 -3.93 -15.73
N PHE A 356 11.15 -3.21 -15.86
CA PHE A 356 12.38 -3.56 -15.16
C PHE A 356 12.24 -3.56 -13.63
N HIS A 357 11.35 -2.75 -13.05
CA HIS A 357 11.02 -2.82 -11.62
C HIS A 357 10.33 -4.13 -11.27
N HIS A 358 9.36 -4.56 -12.08
CA HIS A 358 8.70 -5.85 -11.90
C HIS A 358 9.72 -7.00 -11.99
N CYS A 359 10.70 -6.88 -12.88
CA CYS A 359 11.75 -7.87 -13.05
C CYS A 359 12.73 -7.92 -11.87
N LEU A 360 13.27 -6.78 -11.42
CA LEU A 360 14.34 -6.75 -10.42
C LEU A 360 13.83 -6.71 -8.97
N CYS A 361 12.65 -6.15 -8.74
CA CYS A 361 12.17 -5.82 -7.40
C CYS A 361 11.01 -6.70 -6.91
N ARG A 362 10.48 -7.64 -7.71
CA ARG A 362 9.42 -8.56 -7.26
C ARG A 362 9.97 -9.95 -7.01
N PRO A 363 9.78 -10.53 -5.81
CA PRO A 363 10.40 -11.81 -5.47
C PRO A 363 9.87 -13.04 -6.22
N HIS A 364 8.81 -12.89 -7.01
CA HIS A 364 8.29 -13.94 -7.89
C HIS A 364 8.93 -13.90 -9.28
N SER A 365 9.67 -12.83 -9.61
CA SER A 365 10.43 -12.72 -10.84
C SER A 365 11.70 -13.59 -10.77
N PRO A 366 12.05 -14.34 -11.83
CA PRO A 366 13.32 -15.06 -11.89
C PRO A 366 14.53 -14.11 -11.92
N PHE A 367 14.32 -12.82 -12.24
CA PHE A 367 15.35 -11.78 -12.26
C PHE A 367 15.45 -11.01 -10.94
N PHE A 368 14.69 -11.38 -9.91
CA PHE A 368 14.68 -10.67 -8.63
C PHE A 368 16.09 -10.58 -8.04
N ASN A 369 16.53 -9.35 -7.78
CA ASN A 369 17.82 -9.10 -7.16
C ASN A 369 17.76 -7.81 -6.35
N GLU A 370 17.89 -7.94 -5.03
CA GLU A 370 17.74 -6.82 -4.11
C GLU A 370 18.77 -5.73 -4.36
N THR A 371 20.04 -6.10 -4.55
CA THR A 371 21.13 -5.14 -4.77
C THR A 371 20.91 -4.33 -6.05
N ARG A 372 20.53 -4.98 -7.14
CA ARG A 372 20.22 -4.30 -8.41
C ARG A 372 18.95 -3.46 -8.31
N CYS A 373 17.93 -3.96 -7.62
CA CYS A 373 16.72 -3.21 -7.33
C CYS A 373 17.02 -1.95 -6.52
N HIS A 374 17.85 -2.05 -5.47
CA HIS A 374 18.28 -0.90 -4.66
C HIS A 374 19.07 0.12 -5.47
N TYR A 375 19.95 -0.36 -6.35
CA TYR A 375 20.75 0.49 -7.23
C TYR A 375 19.88 1.39 -8.12
N ALA A 376 18.71 0.92 -8.55
CA ALA A 376 17.77 1.71 -9.34
C ALA A 376 17.17 2.92 -8.59
N PHE A 377 17.26 2.96 -7.26
CA PHE A 377 16.62 3.98 -6.43
C PHE A 377 17.59 4.59 -5.40
N PRO A 378 18.60 5.36 -5.84
CA PRO A 378 19.66 5.85 -4.96
C PRO A 378 19.20 6.86 -3.89
N GLU A 379 18.06 7.52 -4.10
CA GLU A 379 17.51 8.55 -3.21
C GLU A 379 16.45 8.00 -2.24
N ALA A 380 16.12 6.72 -2.35
CA ALA A 380 15.11 6.06 -1.53
C ALA A 380 15.64 5.70 -0.14
N TRP A 381 14.77 5.89 0.85
CA TRP A 381 15.03 5.54 2.23
C TRP A 381 14.53 4.14 2.56
N THR A 382 13.45 3.73 1.88
CA THR A 382 12.90 2.38 1.95
C THR A 382 12.50 1.91 0.56
N ILE A 383 12.32 0.61 0.41
CA ILE A 383 11.76 -0.01 -0.79
C ILE A 383 10.91 -1.19 -0.40
N THR A 384 9.80 -1.41 -1.10
CA THR A 384 8.94 -2.57 -0.86
C THR A 384 8.96 -3.49 -2.05
N TYR A 385 8.94 -4.78 -1.75
CA TYR A 385 8.99 -5.86 -2.72
C TYR A 385 7.60 -6.38 -3.14
N TRP A 386 6.53 -5.76 -2.62
CA TRP A 386 5.14 -6.05 -2.97
C TRP A 386 4.86 -7.55 -3.05
N THR A 387 5.06 -8.27 -1.94
CA THR A 387 4.98 -9.73 -1.93
C THR A 387 3.57 -10.27 -2.06
N HIS A 388 2.54 -9.43 -1.88
CA HIS A 388 1.13 -9.84 -1.90
C HIS A 388 0.82 -10.98 -0.92
N SER A 389 1.49 -11.00 0.23
CA SER A 389 1.44 -12.09 1.22
C SER A 389 0.13 -12.17 2.01
N TRP A 390 -0.81 -11.25 1.77
CA TRP A 390 -2.14 -11.23 2.38
C TRP A 390 -3.13 -12.28 1.84
N GLY A 391 -2.77 -13.00 0.76
CA GLY A 391 -3.62 -14.02 0.12
C GLY A 391 -3.41 -15.46 0.59
N PHE A 392 -2.47 -15.72 1.49
CA PHE A 392 -2.16 -17.06 2.02
C PHE A 392 -2.64 -17.23 3.45
#